data_AF-A0A8S3E4D1-F1
#
_entry.id   AF-A0A8S3E4D1-F1
#
_cell.length_a   1.000
_cell.length_b   1.000
_cell.length_c   1.000
_cell.angle_alpha   90.00
_cell.angle_beta   90.00
_cell.angle_gamma   90.00
#
_symmetry.space_group_name_H-M   'P 1'
#
loop_
_entity.id
_entity.type
_entity.pdbx_description
1 polymer ?
#
loop_
_entity_poly.entity_id
_entity_poly.type
_entity_poly.pdbx_seq_one_letter_code
_entity_poly.pdbx_strand_id
1 'polypeptide(L)'
;MKTIIDLGFFVVDLHDQLAKTQMEYLRTLPVKDARKFVLYRGQLMSRMELGKLKDYIGHYITVSSFFSTTSREDIALIYSGYDLCHSSSSYESVVFVITINLHKMSCTTENMRQPIFAKVNHHSVMLDEEEVLLAPQNIFRLKSIEKRSHYPVSSIFMTLCTGDEYVENVQDHLNVILSPNIYLETKKLTSVYSLEDLIRSKN
;
A
#
# COMPACT_ATOMS: atom_id res chain seq x y z
N MET A 1 -0.47 6.22 -30.98
CA MET A 1 -0.76 7.53 -30.33
C MET A 1 -2.12 7.57 -29.65
N LYS A 2 -3.18 6.96 -30.23
CA LYS A 2 -4.53 6.88 -29.61
C LYS A 2 -4.53 6.19 -28.22
N THR A 3 -3.80 5.09 -28.10
CA THR A 3 -3.72 4.27 -26.87
C THR A 3 -3.14 4.98 -25.64
N ILE A 4 -2.22 5.93 -25.80
CA ILE A 4 -1.60 6.62 -24.66
C ILE A 4 -2.53 7.71 -24.08
N ILE A 5 -3.34 8.32 -24.96
CA ILE A 5 -4.36 9.30 -24.58
C ILE A 5 -5.51 8.58 -23.89
N ASP A 6 -5.95 7.45 -24.44
CA ASP A 6 -7.00 6.60 -23.84
C ASP A 6 -6.58 6.08 -22.46
N LEU A 7 -5.31 5.65 -22.30
CA LEU A 7 -4.77 5.26 -20.99
C LEU A 7 -4.74 6.44 -20.01
N GLY A 8 -4.42 7.65 -20.49
CA GLY A 8 -4.46 8.85 -19.67
C GLY A 8 -5.86 9.11 -19.10
N PHE A 9 -6.91 9.00 -19.93
CA PHE A 9 -8.29 9.12 -19.47
C PHE A 9 -8.68 8.03 -18.47
N PHE A 10 -8.23 6.79 -18.71
CA PHE A 10 -8.46 5.69 -17.77
C PHE A 10 -7.82 5.94 -16.39
N VAL A 11 -6.58 6.45 -16.35
CA VAL A 11 -5.91 6.78 -15.08
C VAL A 11 -6.63 7.91 -14.34
N VAL A 12 -7.10 8.93 -15.07
CA VAL A 12 -7.91 10.02 -14.49
C VAL A 12 -9.23 9.47 -13.92
N ASP A 13 -9.93 8.62 -14.66
CA ASP A 13 -11.18 8.03 -14.20
C ASP A 13 -10.98 7.13 -12.97
N LEU A 14 -9.92 6.31 -12.94
CA LEU A 14 -9.56 5.51 -11.76
C LEU A 14 -9.28 6.39 -10.54
N HIS A 15 -8.55 7.48 -10.73
CA HIS A 15 -8.27 8.44 -9.67
C HIS A 15 -9.57 9.05 -9.10
N ASP A 16 -10.50 9.42 -9.97
CA ASP A 16 -11.78 9.99 -9.56
C ASP A 16 -12.67 8.96 -8.84
N GLN A 17 -12.68 7.71 -9.30
CA GLN A 17 -13.39 6.62 -8.62
C GLN A 17 -12.82 6.35 -7.23
N LEU A 18 -11.49 6.34 -7.09
CA LEU A 18 -10.82 6.21 -5.80
C LEU A 18 -11.16 7.37 -4.86
N ALA A 19 -11.13 8.61 -5.35
CA ALA A 19 -11.48 9.78 -4.57
C ALA A 19 -12.94 9.74 -4.07
N LYS A 20 -13.89 9.29 -4.90
CA LYS A 20 -15.29 9.09 -4.48
C LYS A 20 -15.41 8.04 -3.39
N THR A 21 -14.78 6.87 -3.58
CA THR A 21 -14.80 5.77 -2.62
C THR A 21 -14.13 6.16 -1.29
N GLN A 22 -13.08 6.97 -1.35
CA GLN A 22 -12.44 7.56 -0.18
C GLN A 22 -13.41 8.38 0.66
N MET A 23 -14.21 9.26 0.02
CA MET A 23 -15.18 10.08 0.74
C MET A 23 -16.23 9.24 1.44
N GLU A 24 -16.70 8.16 0.80
CA GLU A 24 -17.63 7.22 1.41
C GLU A 24 -17.01 6.54 2.62
N TYR A 25 -15.78 6.03 2.49
CA TYR A 25 -15.06 5.42 3.58
C TYR A 25 -14.87 6.39 4.76
N LEU A 26 -14.45 7.63 4.51
CA LEU A 26 -14.28 8.64 5.55
C LEU A 26 -15.58 8.95 6.30
N ARG A 27 -16.73 8.93 5.63
CA ARG A 27 -18.05 9.12 6.27
C ARG A 27 -18.44 7.98 7.21
N THR A 28 -17.94 6.77 6.98
CA THR A 28 -18.23 5.60 7.83
C THR A 28 -17.38 5.54 9.10
N LEU A 29 -16.32 6.34 9.21
CA LEU A 29 -15.43 6.34 10.37
C LEU A 29 -16.06 7.05 11.59
N PRO A 30 -16.01 6.47 12.80
CA PRO A 30 -16.54 7.11 14.00
C PRO A 30 -15.82 8.43 14.32
N VAL A 31 -16.59 9.51 14.42
CA VAL A 31 -16.14 10.91 14.59
C VAL A 31 -15.26 11.13 15.84
N LYS A 32 -15.35 10.26 16.87
CA LYS A 32 -14.69 10.48 18.17
C LYS A 32 -13.33 9.78 18.34
N ASP A 33 -13.11 8.60 17.76
CA ASP A 33 -11.91 7.79 18.01
C ASP A 33 -10.98 7.62 16.78
N ALA A 34 -11.46 7.90 15.56
CA ALA A 34 -10.76 7.54 14.32
C ALA A 34 -9.87 8.65 13.73
N ARG A 35 -9.17 9.44 14.56
CA ARG A 35 -8.33 10.55 14.02
C ARG A 35 -6.99 10.08 13.45
N LYS A 36 -6.58 8.86 13.77
CA LYS A 36 -5.45 8.17 13.15
C LYS A 36 -5.81 6.71 12.95
N PHE A 37 -5.39 6.13 11.84
CA PHE A 37 -5.47 4.70 11.64
C PHE A 37 -4.17 4.19 11.01
N VAL A 38 -3.94 2.88 11.14
CA VAL A 38 -2.73 2.22 10.68
C VAL A 38 -3.10 1.24 9.59
N LEU A 39 -2.33 1.27 8.52
CA LEU A 39 -2.38 0.30 7.44
C LEU A 39 -1.08 -0.49 7.40
N TYR A 40 -1.17 -1.74 6.97
CA TYR A 40 -0.06 -2.67 6.94
C TYR A 40 0.12 -3.22 5.53
N ARG A 41 1.37 -3.50 5.17
CA ARG A 41 1.69 -4.27 3.97
C ARG A 41 2.92 -5.12 4.21
N GLY A 42 2.79 -6.42 4.00
CA GLY A 42 3.95 -7.32 3.94
C GLY A 42 4.49 -7.46 2.53
N GLN A 43 5.79 -7.57 2.40
CA GLN A 43 6.44 -8.08 1.20
C GLN A 43 7.81 -8.67 1.53
N LEU A 44 8.33 -9.46 0.59
CA LEU A 44 9.74 -9.82 0.57
C LEU A 44 10.53 -8.69 -0.11
N MET A 45 11.60 -8.22 0.52
CA MET A 45 12.44 -7.12 0.00
C MET A 45 13.91 -7.56 -0.04
N SER A 46 14.66 -7.15 -1.05
CA SER A 46 16.10 -7.47 -1.05
C SER A 46 16.82 -6.69 0.05
N ARG A 47 17.86 -7.29 0.64
CA ARG A 47 18.66 -6.61 1.68
C ARG A 47 19.33 -5.34 1.15
N MET A 48 19.62 -5.29 -0.16
CA MET A 48 20.15 -4.10 -0.83
C MET A 48 19.12 -2.97 -0.87
N GLU A 49 17.88 -3.25 -1.27
CA GLU A 49 16.80 -2.25 -1.27
C GLU A 49 16.49 -1.77 0.15
N LEU A 50 16.41 -2.69 1.11
CA LEU A 50 16.21 -2.34 2.51
C LEU A 50 17.36 -1.50 3.06
N GLY A 51 18.60 -1.82 2.65
CA GLY A 51 19.80 -1.05 2.98
C GLY A 51 19.69 0.39 2.47
N LYS A 52 19.35 0.57 1.18
CA LYS A 52 19.10 1.91 0.61
C LYS A 52 18.02 2.65 1.38
N LEU A 53 16.93 1.99 1.74
CA LEU A 53 15.82 2.64 2.45
C LEU A 53 16.26 3.18 3.83
N LYS A 54 17.21 2.53 4.50
CA LYS A 54 17.76 3.03 5.78
C LYS A 54 18.45 4.38 5.64
N ASP A 55 19.07 4.65 4.49
CA ASP A 55 19.75 5.93 4.24
C ASP A 55 18.76 7.10 4.08
N TYR A 56 17.48 6.81 3.85
CA TYR A 56 16.42 7.80 3.69
C TYR A 56 15.53 7.95 4.94
N ILE A 57 15.91 7.37 6.08
CA ILE A 57 15.18 7.56 7.33
C ILE A 57 15.10 9.06 7.65
N GLY A 58 13.89 9.55 7.92
CA GLY A 58 13.61 10.97 8.14
C GLY A 58 13.16 11.74 6.89
N HIS A 59 13.44 11.21 5.69
CA HIS A 59 13.10 11.82 4.40
C HIS A 59 11.70 11.39 3.89
N TYR A 60 11.28 12.01 2.79
CA TYR A 60 10.05 11.68 2.08
C TYR A 60 10.31 10.68 0.95
N ILE A 61 9.41 9.70 0.84
CA ILE A 61 9.40 8.70 -0.21
C ILE A 61 8.03 8.68 -0.88
N THR A 62 7.98 8.29 -2.14
CA THR A 62 6.75 8.04 -2.90
C THR A 62 6.79 6.64 -3.49
N VAL A 63 5.61 6.08 -3.74
CA VAL A 63 5.47 4.81 -4.46
C VAL A 63 4.85 5.11 -5.83
N SER A 64 5.49 4.63 -6.90
CA SER A 64 5.07 4.89 -8.28
C SER A 64 3.91 4.01 -8.77
N SER A 65 3.56 2.98 -7.99
CA SER A 65 2.48 2.04 -8.24
C SER A 65 1.38 2.16 -7.19
N PHE A 66 0.23 1.54 -7.46
CA PHE A 66 -0.79 1.36 -6.43
C PHE A 66 -0.23 0.58 -5.26
N PHE A 67 -0.45 1.10 -4.05
CA PHE A 67 0.09 0.51 -2.85
C PHE A 67 -1.04 -0.19 -2.09
N SER A 68 -1.17 -1.49 -2.36
CA SER A 68 -2.15 -2.37 -1.70
C SER A 68 -1.73 -2.63 -0.26
N THR A 69 -2.64 -2.36 0.67
CA THR A 69 -2.44 -2.45 2.12
C THR A 69 -3.69 -3.03 2.77
N THR A 70 -3.59 -3.36 4.05
CA THR A 70 -4.68 -3.93 4.85
C THR A 70 -4.74 -3.26 6.22
N SER A 71 -5.91 -3.15 6.83
CA SER A 71 -6.04 -2.79 8.25
C SER A 71 -5.63 -3.92 9.21
N ARG A 72 -5.34 -5.12 8.68
CA ARG A 72 -5.01 -6.33 9.43
C ARG A 72 -3.51 -6.65 9.38
N GLU A 73 -2.85 -6.50 10.53
CA GLU A 73 -1.42 -6.78 10.65
C GLU A 73 -1.06 -8.25 10.42
N ASP A 74 -1.92 -9.18 10.84
CA ASP A 74 -1.74 -10.62 10.66
C ASP A 74 -1.73 -11.01 9.17
N ILE A 75 -2.61 -10.40 8.38
CA ILE A 75 -2.65 -10.56 6.92
C ILE A 75 -1.37 -10.00 6.29
N ALA A 76 -0.92 -8.82 6.71
CA ALA A 76 0.34 -8.25 6.25
C ALA A 76 1.55 -9.12 6.62
N LEU A 77 1.57 -9.73 7.81
CA LEU A 77 2.64 -10.67 8.18
C LEU A 77 2.68 -11.84 7.21
N ILE A 78 1.56 -12.49 6.91
CA ILE A 78 1.48 -13.57 5.91
C ILE A 78 2.08 -13.10 4.58
N TYR A 79 1.77 -11.87 4.12
CA TYR A 79 2.31 -11.33 2.88
C TYR A 79 3.79 -10.93 2.91
N SER A 80 4.40 -10.86 4.09
CA SER A 80 5.85 -10.67 4.19
C SER A 80 6.65 -11.94 3.90
N GLY A 81 5.98 -13.11 3.82
CA GLY A 81 6.63 -14.41 3.63
C GLY A 81 7.55 -14.79 4.78
N TYR A 82 7.24 -14.33 6.01
CA TYR A 82 8.09 -14.55 7.20
C TYR A 82 8.28 -16.02 7.54
N ASP A 83 7.35 -16.87 7.12
CA ASP A 83 7.38 -18.33 7.24
C ASP A 83 8.37 -18.99 6.25
N LEU A 84 8.76 -18.29 5.19
CA LEU A 84 9.64 -18.78 4.13
C LEU A 84 11.07 -18.23 4.21
N CYS A 85 11.29 -17.18 4.99
CA CYS A 85 12.57 -16.48 4.99
C CYS A 85 13.64 -17.26 5.76
N HIS A 86 14.43 -18.05 5.03
CA HIS A 86 15.63 -18.68 5.57
C HIS A 86 16.75 -17.65 5.77
N SER A 87 17.52 -17.81 6.84
CA SER A 87 18.61 -16.92 7.29
C SER A 87 19.71 -16.67 6.24
N SER A 88 19.79 -17.51 5.20
CA SER A 88 20.76 -17.43 4.09
C SER A 88 20.28 -16.65 2.86
N SER A 89 19.05 -16.14 2.81
CA SER A 89 18.55 -15.46 1.61
C SER A 89 19.07 -14.03 1.46
N SER A 90 19.28 -13.56 0.23
CA SER A 90 19.56 -12.14 -0.11
C SER A 90 18.36 -11.21 0.14
N TYR A 91 17.29 -11.75 0.74
CA TYR A 91 16.02 -11.11 0.99
C TYR A 91 15.75 -11.03 2.49
N GLU A 92 14.80 -10.18 2.85
CA GLU A 92 14.30 -10.00 4.20
C GLU A 92 12.79 -9.78 4.13
N SER A 93 12.05 -10.46 5.00
CA SER A 93 10.62 -10.22 5.18
C SER A 93 10.42 -8.86 5.83
N VAL A 94 9.65 -8.00 5.18
CA VAL A 94 9.36 -6.66 5.67
C VAL A 94 7.87 -6.42 5.80
N VAL A 95 7.47 -5.68 6.82
CA VAL A 95 6.11 -5.17 7.01
C VAL A 95 6.17 -3.65 7.09
N PHE A 96 5.55 -2.98 6.14
CA PHE A 96 5.30 -1.55 6.22
C PHE A 96 4.18 -1.28 7.22
N VAL A 97 4.40 -0.31 8.09
CA VAL A 97 3.44 0.19 9.07
C VAL A 97 3.18 1.65 8.75
N ILE A 98 2.01 1.93 8.18
CA ILE A 98 1.67 3.21 7.57
C ILE A 98 0.65 3.90 8.46
N THR A 99 1.05 4.98 9.13
CA THR A 99 0.14 5.80 9.93
C THR A 99 -0.50 6.87 9.06
N ILE A 100 -1.82 6.97 9.09
CA ILE A 100 -2.60 8.02 8.43
C ILE A 100 -3.25 8.89 9.49
N ASN A 101 -3.08 10.21 9.39
CA ASN A 101 -3.69 11.18 10.31
C ASN A 101 -4.76 11.99 9.59
N LEU A 102 -6.02 11.69 9.88
CA LEU A 102 -7.17 12.30 9.21
C LEU A 102 -7.41 13.74 9.66
N HIS A 103 -6.91 14.18 10.81
CA HIS A 103 -7.08 15.56 11.27
C HIS A 103 -6.42 16.58 10.32
N LYS A 104 -5.37 16.16 9.63
CA LYS A 104 -4.61 17.01 8.71
C LYS A 104 -5.18 16.98 7.28
N MET A 105 -6.17 16.14 7.00
CA MET A 105 -6.81 16.09 5.68
C MET A 105 -7.92 17.14 5.61
N SER A 106 -7.80 18.09 4.67
CA SER A 106 -8.92 18.99 4.38
C SER A 106 -9.98 18.22 3.61
N CYS A 107 -11.23 18.24 4.10
CA CYS A 107 -12.38 17.57 3.47
C CYS A 107 -12.99 18.38 2.31
N THR A 108 -12.37 19.49 1.91
CA THR A 108 -12.89 20.35 0.83
C THR A 108 -12.31 19.90 -0.50
N THR A 109 -13.21 19.50 -1.41
CA THR A 109 -12.92 19.03 -2.77
C THR A 109 -12.33 20.10 -3.68
N GLU A 110 -12.24 21.35 -3.24
CA GLU A 110 -12.10 22.46 -4.17
C GLU A 110 -10.68 22.92 -4.49
N ASN A 111 -9.60 22.52 -3.77
CA ASN A 111 -8.25 22.97 -4.16
C ASN A 111 -7.01 22.32 -3.51
N MET A 112 -7.01 21.03 -3.13
CA MET A 112 -5.83 20.48 -2.43
C MET A 112 -5.37 19.11 -2.93
N ARG A 113 -4.09 19.05 -3.29
CA ARG A 113 -3.29 17.83 -3.49
C ARG A 113 -3.31 17.02 -2.19
N GLN A 114 -4.33 16.20 -1.99
CA GLN A 114 -4.46 15.31 -0.84
C GLN A 114 -4.04 13.90 -1.24
N PRO A 115 -3.56 13.08 -0.29
CA PRO A 115 -3.31 11.69 -0.58
C PRO A 115 -4.63 10.95 -0.85
N ILE A 116 -4.58 10.03 -1.82
CA ILE A 116 -5.76 9.29 -2.26
C ILE A 116 -5.66 7.84 -1.85
N PHE A 117 -6.72 7.33 -1.22
CA PHE A 117 -6.82 5.94 -0.80
C PHE A 117 -8.27 5.51 -0.63
N ALA A 118 -8.58 4.24 -0.86
CA ALA A 118 -9.93 3.73 -0.69
C ALA A 118 -9.94 2.31 -0.12
N LYS A 119 -10.95 2.01 0.70
CA LYS A 119 -11.26 0.63 1.09
C LYS A 119 -11.92 -0.06 -0.09
N VAL A 120 -11.32 -1.14 -0.58
CA VAL A 120 -11.76 -1.81 -1.82
C VAL A 120 -12.34 -3.20 -1.58
N ASN A 121 -12.67 -3.54 -0.32
CA ASN A 121 -13.25 -4.84 0.06
C ASN A 121 -14.39 -5.30 -0.88
N HIS A 122 -15.32 -4.42 -1.23
CA HIS A 122 -16.48 -4.77 -2.07
C HIS A 122 -16.12 -5.13 -3.53
N HIS A 123 -14.89 -4.83 -3.95
CA HIS A 123 -14.35 -5.14 -5.28
C HIS A 123 -13.20 -6.15 -5.23
N SER A 124 -12.73 -6.51 -4.03
CA SER A 124 -11.65 -7.48 -3.87
C SER A 124 -12.21 -8.90 -3.93
N VAL A 125 -11.47 -9.80 -4.59
CA VAL A 125 -11.76 -11.23 -4.60
C VAL A 125 -11.68 -11.83 -3.18
N MET A 126 -10.93 -11.18 -2.29
CA MET A 126 -10.69 -11.63 -0.92
C MET A 126 -11.31 -10.63 0.08
N LEU A 127 -12.57 -10.85 0.42
CA LEU A 127 -13.34 -9.93 1.30
C LEU A 127 -12.72 -9.76 2.70
N ASP A 128 -12.05 -10.80 3.21
CA ASP A 128 -11.49 -10.85 4.56
C ASP A 128 -10.13 -10.14 4.71
N GLU A 129 -9.54 -9.69 3.61
CA GLU A 129 -8.24 -8.99 3.62
C GLU A 129 -8.34 -7.58 4.18
N GLU A 130 -9.53 -7.00 4.26
CA GLU A 130 -9.72 -5.58 4.61
C GLU A 130 -8.80 -4.64 3.82
N GLU A 131 -8.76 -4.85 2.51
CA GLU A 131 -7.87 -4.13 1.62
C GLU A 131 -8.21 -2.64 1.54
N VAL A 132 -7.17 -1.83 1.77
CA VAL A 132 -7.16 -0.39 1.51
C VAL A 132 -6.09 -0.12 0.45
N LEU A 133 -6.52 0.40 -0.69
CA LEU A 133 -5.65 0.70 -1.82
C LEU A 133 -5.26 2.16 -1.79
N LEU A 134 -3.95 2.45 -1.75
CA LEU A 134 -3.43 3.81 -1.87
C LEU A 134 -3.02 4.07 -3.32
N ALA A 135 -3.38 5.26 -3.83
CA ALA A 135 -3.03 5.67 -5.18
C ALA A 135 -1.51 5.90 -5.35
N PRO A 136 -0.98 5.78 -6.58
CA PRO A 136 0.38 6.18 -6.90
C PRO A 136 0.67 7.62 -6.49
N GLN A 137 1.96 7.92 -6.26
CA GLN A 137 2.47 9.26 -5.93
C GLN A 137 2.04 9.82 -4.58
N ASN A 138 1.35 9.04 -3.74
CA ASN A 138 1.22 9.37 -2.33
C ASN A 138 2.60 9.51 -1.70
N ILE A 139 2.79 10.60 -0.94
CA ILE A 139 4.05 10.93 -0.27
C ILE A 139 3.98 10.41 1.16
N PHE A 140 5.03 9.70 1.57
CA PHE A 140 5.18 9.16 2.91
C PHE A 140 6.46 9.69 3.53
N ARG A 141 6.41 10.04 4.81
CA ARG A 141 7.61 10.30 5.60
C ARG A 141 8.10 9.01 6.23
N LEU A 142 9.30 8.58 5.87
CA LEU A 142 9.94 7.40 6.47
C LEU A 142 10.43 7.75 7.88
N LYS A 143 10.00 6.99 8.89
CA LYS A 143 10.25 7.29 10.31
C LYS A 143 11.36 6.45 10.92
N SER A 144 11.26 5.13 10.78
CA SER A 144 12.24 4.19 11.31
C SER A 144 12.12 2.85 10.61
N ILE A 145 13.17 2.03 10.74
CA ILE A 145 13.20 0.64 10.31
C ILE A 145 13.72 -0.18 11.47
N GLU A 146 12.92 -1.13 11.96
CA GLU A 146 13.18 -1.86 13.20
C GLU A 146 12.96 -3.35 13.02
N LYS A 147 13.89 -4.17 13.51
CA LYS A 147 13.68 -5.62 13.54
C LYS A 147 12.74 -5.99 14.67
N ARG A 148 11.74 -6.82 14.38
CA ARG A 148 10.85 -7.37 15.40
C ARG A 148 11.61 -8.37 16.27
N SER A 149 11.33 -8.36 17.56
CA SER A 149 11.93 -9.30 18.53
C SER A 149 11.42 -10.73 18.34
N HIS A 150 10.14 -10.89 17.98
CA HIS A 150 9.47 -12.20 17.95
C HIS A 150 9.43 -12.86 16.57
N TYR A 151 9.67 -12.11 15.50
CA TYR A 151 9.61 -12.59 14.12
C TYR A 151 10.87 -12.14 13.36
N PRO A 152 11.39 -12.92 12.41
CA PRO A 152 12.49 -12.52 11.53
C PRO A 152 12.00 -11.52 10.45
N VAL A 153 11.32 -10.47 10.89
CA VAL A 153 10.63 -9.48 10.06
C VAL A 153 11.11 -8.09 10.48
N SER A 154 11.47 -7.27 9.51
CA SER A 154 11.72 -5.85 9.72
C SER A 154 10.44 -5.04 9.52
N SER A 155 10.13 -4.17 10.48
CA SER A 155 9.04 -3.20 10.37
C SER A 155 9.57 -1.90 9.80
N ILE A 156 8.90 -1.37 8.78
CA ILE A 156 9.22 -0.08 8.17
C ILE A 156 8.11 0.89 8.54
N PHE A 157 8.39 1.82 9.44
CA PHE A 157 7.41 2.77 9.92
C PHE A 157 7.39 4.02 9.04
N MET A 158 6.21 4.40 8.58
CA MET A 158 6.02 5.60 7.78
C MET A 158 4.72 6.31 8.13
N THR A 159 4.65 7.59 7.77
CA THR A 159 3.44 8.41 7.93
C THR A 159 3.04 8.97 6.58
N LEU A 160 1.77 8.80 6.20
CA LEU A 160 1.22 9.41 5.00
C LEU A 160 1.16 10.94 5.20
N CYS A 161 1.75 11.68 4.28
CA CYS A 161 1.70 13.14 4.28
C CYS A 161 0.30 13.61 3.86
N THR A 162 -0.21 14.63 4.54
CA THR A 162 -1.58 15.15 4.39
C THR A 162 -1.56 16.65 4.58
N GLY A 163 -2.44 17.39 3.89
CA GLY A 163 -2.52 18.85 4.03
C GLY A 163 -1.24 19.55 3.56
N ASP A 164 -0.78 20.56 4.32
CA ASP A 164 0.34 21.42 3.94
C ASP A 164 1.66 20.65 3.76
N GLU A 165 1.90 19.61 4.57
CA GLU A 165 3.07 18.72 4.49
C GLU A 165 3.13 17.98 3.15
N TYR A 166 1.99 17.74 2.49
CA TYR A 166 1.97 17.13 1.16
C TYR A 166 2.40 18.12 0.08
N VAL A 167 1.95 19.37 0.16
CA VAL A 167 2.17 20.40 -0.88
C VAL A 167 3.63 20.87 -0.91
N GLU A 168 4.26 21.02 0.24
CA GLU A 168 5.65 21.50 0.35
C GLU A 168 6.67 20.48 -0.16
N ASN A 169 6.37 19.18 -0.07
CA ASN A 169 7.35 18.12 -0.33
C ASN A 169 7.13 17.40 -1.67
N VAL A 170 6.28 17.94 -2.55
CA VAL A 170 6.07 17.40 -3.90
C VAL A 170 7.35 17.46 -4.74
N GLN A 171 8.30 18.34 -4.43
CA GLN A 171 9.53 18.52 -5.21
C GLN A 171 10.75 17.72 -4.68
N ASP A 172 10.78 17.37 -3.39
CA ASP A 172 11.91 16.69 -2.74
C ASP A 172 11.51 15.34 -2.14
N HIS A 173 11.29 14.35 -3.01
CA HIS A 173 10.98 12.98 -2.59
C HIS A 173 11.77 11.93 -3.37
N LEU A 174 12.12 10.83 -2.70
CA LEU A 174 12.67 9.65 -3.37
C LEU A 174 11.54 8.82 -3.97
N ASN A 175 11.56 8.62 -5.28
CA ASN A 175 10.70 7.63 -5.94
C ASN A 175 11.19 6.22 -5.62
N VAL A 176 10.41 5.48 -4.83
CA VAL A 176 10.67 4.07 -4.51
C VAL A 176 9.80 3.20 -5.39
N ILE A 177 10.43 2.38 -6.23
CA ILE A 177 9.72 1.31 -6.95
C ILE A 177 9.68 0.11 -6.01
N LEU A 178 8.52 -0.10 -5.38
CA LEU A 178 8.27 -1.31 -4.63
C LEU A 178 7.77 -2.38 -5.59
N SER A 179 8.45 -3.53 -5.59
CA SER A 179 8.02 -4.68 -6.37
C SER A 179 6.55 -5.00 -6.08
N PRO A 180 5.75 -5.34 -7.11
CA PRO A 180 4.43 -5.91 -6.92
C PRO A 180 4.52 -7.09 -5.94
N ASN A 181 3.44 -7.37 -5.21
CA ASN A 181 3.43 -8.50 -4.29
C ASN A 181 3.27 -9.80 -5.10
N ILE A 182 4.34 -10.24 -5.76
CA ILE A 182 4.37 -11.37 -6.71
C ILE A 182 3.92 -12.67 -6.03
N TYR A 183 4.14 -12.80 -4.72
CA TYR A 183 3.80 -13.99 -3.94
C TYR A 183 2.30 -14.34 -3.93
N LEU A 184 1.46 -13.34 -4.16
CA LEU A 184 0.01 -13.54 -4.23
C LEU A 184 -0.57 -13.48 -5.63
N GLU A 185 0.09 -12.93 -6.66
CA GLU A 185 -0.45 -13.11 -8.02
C GLU A 185 -0.54 -14.60 -8.35
N THR A 186 0.47 -15.38 -7.94
CA THR A 186 0.47 -16.83 -8.07
C THR A 186 -0.56 -17.53 -7.17
N LYS A 187 -0.74 -17.09 -5.91
CA LYS A 187 -1.75 -17.67 -5.00
C LYS A 187 -3.20 -17.27 -5.34
N LYS A 188 -3.45 -16.01 -5.75
CA LYS A 188 -4.75 -15.53 -6.29
C LYS A 188 -5.09 -16.27 -7.59
N LEU A 189 -4.11 -16.51 -8.47
CA LEU A 189 -4.32 -17.37 -9.65
C LEU A 189 -4.72 -18.80 -9.25
N THR A 190 -4.10 -19.39 -8.22
CA THR A 190 -4.47 -20.75 -7.76
C THR A 190 -5.75 -20.83 -6.92
N SER A 191 -6.26 -19.73 -6.36
CA SER A 191 -7.55 -19.72 -5.65
C SER A 191 -8.73 -19.35 -6.55
N VAL A 192 -8.48 -18.62 -7.64
CA VAL A 192 -9.49 -18.30 -8.67
C VAL A 192 -9.70 -19.47 -9.64
N TYR A 193 -8.68 -20.29 -9.85
CA TYR A 193 -8.80 -21.56 -10.59
C TYR A 193 -8.59 -22.71 -9.62
N SER A 194 -9.67 -23.41 -9.22
CA SER A 194 -9.51 -24.75 -8.67
C SER A 194 -8.75 -25.59 -9.72
N LEU A 195 -7.78 -26.40 -9.30
CA LEU A 195 -7.11 -27.35 -10.18
C LEU A 195 -8.11 -28.22 -10.96
N GLU A 196 -9.32 -28.44 -10.40
CA GLU A 196 -10.42 -29.14 -11.07
C GLU A 196 -11.03 -28.35 -12.24
N ASP A 197 -11.11 -27.01 -12.14
CA ASP A 197 -11.65 -26.15 -13.20
C ASP A 197 -10.69 -26.05 -14.40
N LEU A 198 -9.37 -26.11 -14.14
CA LEU A 198 -8.36 -26.14 -15.19
C LEU A 198 -8.33 -27.49 -15.94
N ILE A 199 -8.66 -28.58 -15.25
CA ILE A 199 -8.78 -29.93 -15.86
C ILE A 199 -10.09 -30.06 -16.66
N ARG A 200 -11.19 -29.44 -16.20
CA ARG A 200 -12.47 -29.42 -16.92
C ARG A 200 -12.48 -28.59 -18.20
N SER A 201 -11.66 -27.55 -18.31
CA SER A 201 -11.59 -26.73 -19.55
C SER A 201 -10.76 -27.35 -20.68
N LYS A 202 -10.15 -28.54 -20.44
CA LYS A 202 -9.33 -29.27 -21.43
C LYS A 202 -9.93 -30.59 -21.93
N ASN A 203 -11.18 -30.91 -21.58
CA ASN A 203 -11.92 -32.07 -22.09
C ASN A 203 -13.20 -31.64 -22.80
#